data_AF-A0A9Q3BIA1-F1
#
_entry.id   AF-A0A9Q3BIA1-F1
#
_cell.length_a   1.000
_cell.length_b   1.000
_cell.length_c   1.000
_cell.angle_alpha   90.00
_cell.angle_beta   90.00
_cell.angle_gamma   90.00
#
_symmetry.space_group_name_H-M   'P 1'
#
loop_
_entity.id
_entity.type
_entity.pdbx_description
1 polymer ?
#
loop_
_entity_poly.entity_id
_entity_poly.type
_entity_poly.pdbx_seq_one_letter_code
_entity_poly.pdbx_strand_id
1 'polypeptide(L)' 'MNTALLFWNNIISTCGVPKIIISDRDPKFTSQFWTSLYDMLGTKLSFSTAYHPRTDGLAERIILTMEDILRRLCAYGME' A
#
# COMPACT_ATOMS: atom_id res chain seq x y z
N MET A 1 -18.31 -1.33 -6.10
CA MET A 1 -18.04 -2.71 -6.59
C MET A 1 -16.86 -2.75 -7.56
N ASN A 2 -16.79 -1.86 -8.56
CA ASN A 2 -15.69 -1.84 -9.55
C ASN A 2 -14.28 -1.72 -8.92
N THR A 3 -14.11 -0.89 -7.90
CA THR A 3 -12.82 -0.68 -7.22
C THR A 3 -12.29 -1.93 -6.52
N ALA A 4 -13.17 -2.72 -5.91
CA ALA A 4 -12.78 -3.97 -5.26
C ALA A 4 -12.32 -5.03 -6.27
N LEU A 5 -13.02 -5.11 -7.42
CA LEU A 5 -12.62 -5.99 -8.52
C LEU A 5 -11.27 -5.57 -9.13
N LEU A 6 -11.05 -4.27 -9.33
CA LEU A 6 -9.77 -3.75 -9.80
C LEU A 6 -8.64 -4.05 -8.81
N PHE A 7 -8.87 -3.88 -7.52
CA PHE A 7 -7.87 -4.21 -6.49
C PHE A 7 -7.53 -5.71 -6.51
N TRP A 8 -8.54 -6.57 -6.56
CA TRP A 8 -8.34 -8.03 -6.62
C TRP A 8 -7.57 -8.44 -7.87
N ASN A 9 -8.00 -7.96 -9.03
CA ASN A 9 -7.49 -8.39 -10.33
C ASN A 9 -6.11 -7.83 -10.68
N ASN A 10 -5.70 -6.71 -10.07
CA ASN A 10 -4.40 -6.10 -10.39
C ASN A 10 -3.38 -6.27 -9.25
N ILE A 11 -3.82 -6.23 -7.99
CA ILE A 11 -2.91 -6.28 -6.83
C ILE A 11 -2.82 -7.70 -6.28
N ILE A 12 -3.96 -8.28 -5.89
CA ILE A 12 -3.97 -9.59 -5.22
C ILE A 12 -3.61 -10.73 -6.18
N SER A 13 -4.05 -10.67 -7.43
CA SER A 13 -3.67 -11.67 -8.46
C SER A 13 -2.15 -11.69 -8.74
N THR A 14 -1.53 -10.51 -8.77
CA THR A 14 -0.11 -10.33 -9.13
C THR A 14 0.82 -10.62 -7.96
N CYS A 15 0.46 -10.15 -6.76
CA CYS A 15 1.29 -10.25 -5.56
C CYS A 15 0.93 -11.45 -4.67
N GLY A 16 -0.23 -12.05 -4.89
CA GLY A 16 -0.86 -12.96 -3.93
C GLY A 16 -1.47 -12.22 -2.73
N VAL A 17 -2.07 -12.99 -1.83
CA VAL A 17 -2.56 -12.45 -0.55
C VAL A 17 -1.37 -12.31 0.40
N PRO A 18 -1.07 -11.08 0.89
CA PRO A 18 0.06 -10.88 1.78
C PRO A 18 -0.24 -11.48 3.16
N LYS A 19 0.79 -12.06 3.80
CA LYS A 19 0.68 -12.57 5.18
C LYS A 19 0.65 -11.45 6.20
N ILE A 20 1.40 -10.38 5.95
CA ILE A 20 1.52 -9.21 6.82
C ILE A 20 1.49 -7.97 5.94
N ILE A 21 0.68 -6.99 6.31
CA ILE A 21 0.76 -5.63 5.77
C ILE A 21 1.21 -4.71 6.89
N ILE A 22 2.29 -3.99 6.63
CA ILE A 22 2.77 -2.92 7.49
C ILE A 22 2.28 -1.61 6.89
N SER A 23 1.54 -0.83 7.65
CA SER A 23 1.00 0.45 7.22
C SER A 23 1.01 1.44 8.35
N ASP A 24 0.93 2.72 8.04
CA ASP A 24 0.57 3.77 8.99
C ASP A 24 -0.87 3.59 9.53
N ARG A 25 -1.30 4.54 10.37
CA ARG A 25 -2.64 4.53 10.96
C ARG A 25 -3.70 5.21 10.09
N ASP A 26 -3.55 5.21 8.76
CA ASP A 26 -4.57 5.75 7.87
C ASP A 26 -5.93 5.07 8.14
N PRO A 27 -7.05 5.83 8.19
CA PRO A 27 -8.41 5.30 8.35
C PRO A 27 -8.75 4.15 7.39
N LYS A 28 -8.14 4.11 6.21
CA LYS A 28 -8.28 3.00 5.25
C LYS A 28 -7.77 1.69 5.81
N PHE A 29 -6.72 1.66 6.62
CA PHE A 29 -6.24 0.41 7.23
C PHE A 29 -6.80 0.18 8.63
N THR A 30 -7.25 1.22 9.32
CA THR A 30 -7.76 1.13 10.70
C THR A 30 -9.28 0.98 10.79
N SER A 31 -10.03 1.26 9.72
CA SER A 31 -11.49 1.10 9.73
C SER A 31 -11.91 -0.37 9.89
N GLN A 32 -13.11 -0.55 10.46
CA GLN A 32 -13.68 -1.87 10.74
C GLN A 32 -13.83 -2.72 9.47
N PHE A 33 -14.19 -2.09 8.34
CA PHE A 33 -14.34 -2.79 7.06
C PHE A 33 -13.03 -3.44 6.61
N TRP A 34 -11.94 -2.66 6.56
CA TRP A 34 -10.67 -3.13 6.05
C TRP A 34 -9.98 -4.10 7.01
N THR A 35 -10.05 -3.85 8.31
CA THR A 35 -9.56 -4.79 9.33
C THR A 35 -10.25 -6.14 9.23
N SER A 36 -11.58 -6.18 9.11
CA SER A 36 -12.34 -7.44 8.95
C SER A 36 -12.05 -8.15 7.63
N LEU A 37 -11.89 -7.39 6.53
CA LEU A 37 -11.56 -7.96 5.22
C LEU A 37 -10.19 -8.66 5.25
N TYR A 38 -9.16 -8.00 5.78
CA TYR A 38 -7.82 -8.58 5.84
C TYR A 38 -7.72 -9.75 6.82
N ASP A 39 -8.48 -9.71 7.93
CA ASP A 39 -8.60 -10.85 8.84
C ASP A 39 -9.19 -12.08 8.14
N MET A 40 -10.26 -11.90 7.36
CA MET A 40 -10.86 -12.98 6.54
C MET A 40 -9.89 -13.52 5.48
N LEU A 41 -9.03 -12.67 4.92
CA LEU A 41 -8.01 -13.06 3.96
C LEU A 41 -6.78 -13.73 4.62
N GLY A 42 -6.71 -13.79 5.96
CA GLY A 42 -5.57 -14.32 6.70
C GLY A 42 -4.36 -13.38 6.70
N THR A 43 -4.57 -12.10 6.42
CA THR A 43 -3.56 -11.05 6.42
C THR A 43 -3.51 -10.35 7.78
N LYS A 44 -2.33 -10.33 8.41
CA LYS A 44 -2.10 -9.57 9.64
C LYS A 44 -1.76 -8.11 9.33
N LEU A 45 -2.61 -7.19 9.78
CA LEU A 45 -2.30 -5.76 9.75
C LEU A 45 -1.40 -5.39 10.94
N SER A 46 -0.27 -4.74 10.67
CA SER A 46 0.66 -4.23 11.68
C SER A 46 0.88 -2.74 11.47
N PHE A 47 0.45 -1.94 12.44
CA PHE A 47 0.51 -0.49 12.31
C PHE A 47 1.84 0.08 12.77
N SER A 48 2.50 0.86 11.92
CA SER A 48 3.68 1.64 12.29
C SER A 48 3.30 2.70 13.33
N THR A 49 4.22 3.03 14.24
CA THR A 49 4.05 4.16 15.15
C THR A 49 4.63 5.42 14.51
N ALA A 50 4.14 6.60 14.91
CA ALA A 50 4.75 7.85 14.50
C ALA A 50 6.26 7.80 14.82
N TYR A 51 7.09 8.12 13.82
CA TYR A 51 8.56 8.04 13.89
C TYR A 51 9.17 6.61 13.93
N HIS A 52 8.60 5.64 13.18
CA HIS A 52 9.27 4.35 12.90
C HIS A 52 9.83 4.25 11.46
N PRO A 53 10.91 5.01 11.12
CA PRO A 53 11.54 4.96 9.79
C PRO A 53 12.12 3.58 9.43
N ARG A 54 12.24 2.67 10.39
CA ARG A 54 12.72 1.30 10.16
C ARG A 54 11.69 0.40 9.49
N THR A 55 10.39 0.61 9.73
CA THR A 55 9.36 -0.33 9.30
C THR A 55 8.58 0.17 8.08
N ASP A 56 8.27 1.46 8.03
CA ASP A 56 7.54 2.09 6.92
C ASP A 56 8.47 2.80 5.92
N GLY A 57 9.69 3.12 6.36
CA GLY A 57 10.62 3.95 5.58
C GLY A 57 11.05 3.32 4.25
N LEU A 58 10.93 2.00 4.06
CA LEU A 58 11.15 1.38 2.76
C LEU A 58 10.01 1.72 1.78
N ALA A 59 8.77 1.61 2.22
CA ALA A 59 7.60 1.97 1.40
C ALA A 59 7.63 3.47 1.08
N GLU A 60 7.88 4.31 2.08
CA GLU A 60 8.03 5.77 1.89
C GLU A 60 9.13 6.11 0.87
N ARG A 61 10.31 5.49 0.97
CA ARG A 61 11.42 5.74 0.02
C ARG A 61 11.06 5.31 -1.41
N ILE A 62 10.38 4.18 -1.56
CA ILE A 62 9.95 3.70 -2.88
C ILE A 62 8.92 4.66 -3.47
N ILE A 63 7.93 5.09 -2.68
CA ILE A 63 6.93 6.06 -3.11
C ILE A 63 7.59 7.38 -3.53
N LEU A 64 8.49 7.93 -2.72
CA LEU A 64 9.23 9.15 -3.06
C LEU A 64 10.04 9.02 -4.35
N THR A 65 10.70 7.88 -4.54
CA THR A 65 11.47 7.61 -5.76
C THR A 65 10.56 7.53 -6.99
N MET A 66 9.42 6.86 -6.86
CA MET A 66 8.42 6.77 -7.93
C MET A 66 7.82 8.14 -8.26
N GLU A 67 7.50 8.96 -7.25
CA GLU A 67 7.00 10.31 -7.45
C GLU A 67 8.02 11.21 -8.18
N ASP A 68 9.30 11.12 -7.83
CA ASP A 68 10.36 11.85 -8.54
C ASP A 68 10.47 11.42 -10.00
N ILE A 69 10.43 10.12 -10.28
CA ILE A 69 10.42 9.59 -11.65
C ILE A 69 9.20 10.12 -12.41
N LEU A 70 8.00 9.99 -11.85
CA LEU A 70 6.76 10.47 -12.50
C LEU A 70 6.82 11.97 -12.77
N ARG A 71 7.34 12.76 -11.83
CA ARG A 71 7.49 14.21 -12.00
C ARG A 71 8.44 14.54 -13.15
N ARG A 72 9.57 13.83 -13.27
CA ARG A 72 10.51 14.03 -14.38
C ARG A 72 9.91 13.61 -15.72
N LEU A 73 9.22 12.47 -15.76
CA LEU A 73 8.55 11.98 -16.96
C LEU A 73 7.49 12.97 -17.47
N CYS A 74 6.69 13.55 -16.57
CA CYS A 74 5.70 14.55 -16.94
C CYS A 74 6.31 15.90 -17.33
N ALA A 75 7.42 16.30 -16.68
CA ALA A 75 8.04 17.60 -16.92
C ALA A 75 8.88 17.66 -18.21
N TYR A 76 9.58 16.57 -18.54
CA TYR A 76 10.53 16.57 -19.64
C TYR A 76 10.10 15.69 -20.82
N GLY A 77 9.05 14.86 -20.66
CA GLY A 77 8.78 13.78 -21.62
C GLY A 77 9.91 12.76 -21.62
N MET A 78 9.65 11.54 -22.07
CA MET A 78 10.75 10.61 -22.37
C MET A 78 11.36 11.04 -23.70
N GLU A 79 12.29 11.99 -23.67
CA GLU A 79 13.27 12.11 -24.77
C GLU A 79 14.33 11.00 -24.67
#